data_AF-A0A2B8A403-F1
#
_entry.id   AF-A0A2B8A403-F1
#
_cell.length_a   1.000
_cell.length_b   1.000
_cell.length_c   1.000
_cell.angle_alpha   90.00
_cell.angle_beta   90.00
_cell.angle_gamma   90.00
#
_symmetry.space_group_name_H-M   'P 1'
#
loop_
_entity.id
_entity.type
_entity.pdbx_description
1 polymer ?
#
loop_
_entity_poly.entity_id
_entity_poly.type
_entity_poly.pdbx_seq_one_letter_code
_entity_poly.pdbx_strand_id
1 'polypeptide(L)'
;PTEMMRIREDSFEAIVEELQAYNLFAIPDDVKGGAFEQFLGKTFRGELGQFFTPRTIVDFMVDVLDPQEREVICDPCCGSGGFLIKTFE
;
A
#
# COMPACT_ATOMS: atom_id res chain seq x y z
N PRO A 1 15.10 6.52 13.38
CA PRO A 1 13.68 6.74 13.02
C PRO A 1 12.84 6.94 14.29
N THR A 2 12.86 8.16 14.82
CA THR A 2 12.09 8.56 16.01
C THR A 2 11.27 9.77 15.61
N GLU A 3 10.30 9.54 14.73
CA GLU A 3 9.29 10.53 14.43
C GLU A 3 8.24 10.43 15.55
N MET A 4 8.24 11.40 16.47
CA MET A 4 7.19 11.48 17.48
C MET A 4 5.92 11.99 16.81
N MET A 5 4.94 11.11 16.59
CA MET A 5 3.61 11.51 16.16
C MET A 5 2.94 12.30 17.27
N ARG A 6 2.70 13.60 17.04
CA ARG A 6 1.99 14.47 17.99
C ARG A 6 0.50 14.41 17.67
N ILE A 7 -0.20 13.49 18.33
CA ILE A 7 -1.66 13.31 18.22
C ILE A 7 -2.26 13.69 19.58
N ARG A 8 -3.43 14.36 19.57
CA ARG A 8 -4.16 14.67 20.81
C ARG A 8 -4.70 13.37 21.41
N GLU A 9 -4.72 13.28 22.74
CA GLU A 9 -5.13 12.06 23.46
C GLU A 9 -6.55 11.62 23.07
N ASP A 10 -7.50 12.55 23.02
CA ASP A 10 -8.88 12.34 22.56
C ASP A 10 -8.97 11.69 21.17
N SER A 11 -8.11 12.12 20.24
CA SER A 11 -8.08 11.66 18.87
C SER A 11 -7.44 10.28 18.78
N PHE A 12 -6.42 10.02 19.59
CA PHE A 12 -5.77 8.72 19.67
C PHE A 12 -6.72 7.66 20.23
N GLU A 13 -7.42 7.96 21.33
CA GLU A 13 -8.43 7.07 21.92
C GLU A 13 -9.52 6.75 20.90
N ALA A 14 -10.07 7.76 20.20
CA ALA A 14 -11.09 7.53 19.17
C ALA A 14 -10.60 6.63 18.02
N ILE A 15 -9.34 6.79 17.57
CA ILE A 15 -8.75 5.94 16.53
C ILE A 15 -8.63 4.50 17.02
N VAL A 16 -8.15 4.30 18.25
CA VAL A 16 -8.03 2.97 18.85
C VAL A 16 -9.40 2.33 19.03
N GLU A 17 -10.38 3.08 19.51
CA GLU A 17 -11.75 2.59 19.71
C GLU A 17 -12.35 2.01 18.42
N GLU A 18 -12.14 2.68 17.28
CA GLU A 18 -12.63 2.24 15.98
C GLU A 18 -11.83 1.06 15.42
N LEU A 19 -10.49 1.14 15.46
CA LEU A 19 -9.64 0.15 14.77
C LEU A 19 -9.44 -1.15 15.55
N GLN A 20 -9.55 -1.13 16.90
CA GLN A 20 -9.30 -2.31 17.73
C GLN A 20 -10.24 -3.48 17.45
N ALA A 21 -11.41 -3.23 16.85
CA ALA A 21 -12.36 -4.27 16.47
C ALA A 21 -11.86 -5.16 15.32
N TYR A 22 -10.84 -4.73 14.57
CA TYR A 22 -10.33 -5.42 13.40
C TYR A 22 -8.96 -6.05 13.64
N ASN A 23 -8.82 -7.33 13.35
CA ASN A 23 -7.51 -7.99 13.34
C ASN A 23 -6.81 -7.76 11.99
N LEU A 24 -6.05 -6.68 11.88
CA LEU A 24 -5.32 -6.33 10.64
C LEU A 24 -4.27 -7.37 10.23
N PHE A 25 -3.86 -8.30 11.10
CA PHE A 25 -2.93 -9.38 10.72
C PHE A 25 -3.63 -10.48 9.94
N ALA A 26 -4.88 -10.80 10.29
CA ALA A 26 -5.64 -11.90 9.69
C ALA A 26 -6.38 -11.51 8.40
N ILE A 27 -6.36 -10.23 8.04
CA ILE A 27 -6.96 -9.75 6.79
C ILE A 27 -6.06 -10.18 5.62
N PRO A 28 -6.62 -10.56 4.46
CA PRO A 28 -5.88 -10.76 3.21
C PRO A 28 -5.08 -9.53 2.78
N ASP A 29 -3.93 -9.74 2.14
CA ASP A 29 -3.00 -8.64 1.81
C ASP A 29 -3.52 -7.72 0.70
N ASP A 30 -4.34 -8.25 -0.21
CA ASP A 30 -5.07 -7.48 -1.23
C ASP A 30 -6.03 -6.46 -0.60
N VAL A 31 -6.73 -6.83 0.47
CA VAL A 31 -7.65 -5.94 1.20
C VAL A 31 -6.88 -4.83 1.92
N LYS A 32 -5.74 -5.15 2.55
CA LYS A 32 -4.87 -4.13 3.18
C LYS A 32 -4.31 -3.16 2.14
N GLY A 33 -3.80 -3.71 1.03
CA GLY A 33 -3.26 -2.93 -0.09
C GLY A 33 -4.32 -2.01 -0.69
N GLY A 34 -5.53 -2.52 -0.92
CA GLY A 34 -6.66 -1.74 -1.43
C GLY A 34 -7.09 -0.62 -0.47
N ALA A 35 -7.16 -0.89 0.83
CA ALA A 35 -7.48 0.12 1.83
C ALA A 35 -6.41 1.23 1.87
N PHE A 36 -5.12 0.85 1.83
CA PHE A 36 -4.00 1.79 1.80
C PHE A 36 -4.00 2.67 0.55
N GLU A 37 -4.19 2.08 -0.63
CA GLU A 37 -4.28 2.81 -1.89
C GLU A 37 -5.48 3.74 -1.95
N GLN A 38 -6.63 3.31 -1.41
CA GLN A 38 -7.81 4.15 -1.35
C GLN A 38 -7.61 5.34 -0.41
N PHE A 39 -7.00 5.12 0.76
CA PHE A 39 -6.72 6.19 1.72
C PHE A 39 -5.69 7.17 1.16
N LEU A 40 -4.55 6.68 0.69
CA LEU A 40 -3.51 7.54 0.12
C LEU A 40 -3.99 8.23 -1.16
N GLY A 41 -4.68 7.51 -2.03
CA GLY A 41 -5.22 8.07 -3.27
C GLY A 41 -6.26 9.16 -3.04
N LYS A 42 -6.99 9.16 -1.92
CA LYS A 42 -7.93 10.23 -1.57
C LYS A 42 -7.25 11.40 -0.87
N THR A 43 -6.27 11.13 0.00
CA THR A 43 -5.60 12.15 0.82
C THR A 43 -4.48 12.87 0.08
N PHE A 44 -3.78 12.20 -0.83
CA PHE A 44 -2.57 12.74 -1.50
C PHE A 44 -2.72 12.98 -3.01
N ARG A 45 -3.89 12.69 -3.61
CA ARG A 45 -4.17 13.10 -5.00
C ARG A 45 -4.18 14.62 -5.07
N GLY A 46 -3.17 15.18 -5.72
CA GLY A 46 -3.13 16.59 -6.12
C GLY A 46 -2.15 17.45 -5.33
N GLU A 47 -1.82 17.14 -4.07
CA GLU A 47 -0.89 17.97 -3.28
C GLU A 47 0.60 17.64 -3.52
N LEU A 48 0.93 16.37 -3.79
CA LEU A 48 2.32 15.92 -3.99
C LEU A 48 2.59 15.37 -5.42
N GLY A 49 1.61 15.40 -6.31
CA GLY A 49 1.75 14.85 -7.67
C GLY A 49 1.99 13.34 -7.71
N GLN A 50 1.64 12.60 -6.65
CA GLN A 50 1.76 11.15 -6.61
C GLN A 50 0.67 10.48 -7.45
N PHE A 51 1.09 9.57 -8.34
CA PHE A 51 0.22 8.74 -9.15
C PHE A 51 0.43 7.27 -8.76
N PHE A 52 -0.68 6.53 -8.65
CA PHE A 52 -0.66 5.09 -8.41
C PHE A 52 -0.99 4.36 -9.71
N THR A 53 -0.24 3.30 -10.01
CA THR A 53 -0.55 2.41 -11.14
C THR A 53 -1.74 1.52 -10.76
N PRO A 54 -2.84 1.50 -11.53
CA PRO A 54 -3.99 0.64 -11.23
C PRO A 54 -3.59 -0.84 -11.20
N ARG A 55 -4.18 -1.61 -10.28
CA ARG A 55 -3.84 -3.04 -10.09
C ARG A 55 -3.98 -3.88 -11.35
N THR A 56 -5.01 -3.63 -12.15
CA THR A 56 -5.19 -4.31 -13.45
C THR A 56 -4.04 -4.08 -14.43
N ILE A 57 -3.35 -2.94 -14.36
CA ILE A 57 -2.17 -2.66 -15.19
C ILE A 57 -0.94 -3.37 -14.62
N VAL A 58 -0.78 -3.39 -13.30
CA VAL A 58 0.27 -4.15 -12.63
C VAL A 58 0.17 -5.63 -12.98
N ASP A 59 -1.01 -6.23 -12.80
CA ASP A 59 -1.26 -7.64 -13.10
C ASP A 59 -0.94 -7.95 -14.55
N PHE A 60 -1.49 -7.16 -15.50
CA PHE A 60 -1.23 -7.35 -16.92
C PHE A 60 0.26 -7.28 -17.26
N MET A 61 0.99 -6.31 -16.71
CA MET A 61 2.41 -6.13 -17.00
C MET A 61 3.26 -7.28 -16.42
N VAL A 62 2.96 -7.74 -15.20
CA VAL A 62 3.66 -8.87 -14.60
C VAL A 62 3.36 -10.16 -15.38
N ASP A 63 2.11 -10.40 -15.76
CA ASP A 63 1.70 -11.55 -16.57
C ASP A 63 2.43 -11.58 -17.94
N VAL A 64 2.62 -10.42 -18.57
CA VAL A 64 3.34 -10.30 -19.83
C VAL A 64 4.85 -10.48 -19.67
N LEU A 65 5.41 -10.01 -18.55
CA LEU A 65 6.85 -10.13 -18.27
C LEU A 65 7.24 -11.55 -17.86
N ASP A 66 6.31 -12.34 -17.32
CA ASP A 66 6.52 -13.73 -16.85
C ASP A 66 7.85 -13.92 -16.10
N PRO A 67 8.08 -13.15 -15.02
CA PRO A 67 9.33 -13.18 -14.27
C PRO A 67 9.58 -14.55 -13.63
N GLN A 68 10.82 -15.03 -13.69
CA GLN A 68 11.20 -16.37 -13.23
C GLN A 68 11.95 -16.33 -11.89
N GLU A 69 11.96 -17.46 -11.18
CA GLU A 69 12.75 -17.59 -9.96
C GLU A 69 14.23 -17.21 -10.21
N ARG A 70 14.81 -16.50 -9.23
CA ARG A 70 16.22 -16.03 -9.23
C ARG A 70 16.52 -14.89 -10.18
N GLU A 71 15.54 -14.37 -10.92
CA GLU A 71 15.70 -13.11 -11.63
C GLU A 71 15.73 -11.92 -10.66
N VAL A 72 16.42 -10.86 -11.07
CA VAL A 72 16.51 -9.63 -10.29
C VAL A 72 15.59 -8.59 -10.89
N ILE A 73 14.69 -8.07 -10.08
CA ILE A 73 13.67 -7.10 -10.50
C ILE A 73 13.89 -5.79 -9.76
N CYS A 74 13.80 -4.70 -10.50
CA CYS A 74 13.99 -3.35 -9.98
C CYS A 74 12.89 -2.44 -10.52
N ASP A 75 12.20 -1.77 -9.60
CA ASP A 75 11.29 -0.67 -9.91
C ASP A 75 11.84 0.61 -9.24
N PRO A 76 12.46 1.53 -10.01
CA PRO A 76 13.08 2.74 -9.46
C PRO A 76 12.06 3.79 -9.04
N CYS A 77 10.78 3.60 -9.38
CA CYS A 77 9.68 4.52 -9.11
C CYS A 77 8.53 3.79 -8.41
N CYS A 78 8.86 2.86 -7.50
CA CYS A 78 7.94 1.82 -7.04
C CYS A 78 6.67 2.30 -6.32
N GLY A 79 6.64 3.54 -5.81
CA GLY A 79 5.47 4.08 -5.12
C GLY A 79 5.05 3.17 -3.95
N SER A 80 3.83 2.63 -4.00
CA SER A 80 3.33 1.64 -3.01
C SER A 80 3.94 0.23 -3.14
N GLY A 81 4.81 0.00 -4.13
CA GLY A 81 5.48 -1.29 -4.37
C GLY A 81 4.67 -2.28 -5.21
N GLY A 82 3.61 -1.84 -5.90
CA GLY A 82 2.65 -2.71 -6.59
C GLY A 82 3.29 -3.77 -7.49
N PHE A 83 4.24 -3.39 -8.35
CA PHE A 83 4.96 -4.32 -9.24
C PHE A 83 5.80 -5.34 -8.48
N LEU A 84 6.54 -4.90 -7.46
CA LEU A 84 7.45 -5.76 -6.70
C LEU A 84 6.68 -6.77 -5.84
N ILE A 85 5.58 -6.34 -5.22
CA ILE A 85 4.70 -7.23 -4.46
C ILE A 85 4.09 -8.27 -5.38
N LYS A 86 3.50 -7.84 -6.50
CA LYS A 86 2.82 -8.75 -7.44
C LYS A 86 3.75 -9.77 -8.07
N THR A 87 5.02 -9.42 -8.25
CA THR A 87 6.00 -10.35 -8.79
C THR A 87 6.51 -11.37 -7.76
N PHE A 88 6.38 -11.05 -6.47
CA PHE A 88 6.80 -11.95 -5.40
C PHE A 88 5.69 -12.93 -4.97
N GLU A 89 4.43 -12.55 -5.17
CA GLU A 89 3.23 -13.40 -4.98
C GLU A 89 3.16 -14.54 -6.00
#